data_AF-A0A7Y4SA93-F1
#
_entry.id   AF-A0A7Y4SA93-F1
#
_cell.length_a   1.000
_cell.length_b   1.000
_cell.length_c   1.000
_cell.angle_alpha   90.00
_cell.angle_beta   90.00
_cell.angle_gamma   90.00
#
_symmetry.space_group_name_H-M   'P 1'
#
loop_
_entity.id
_entity.type
_entity.pdbx_description
1 polymer ?
#
loop_
_entity_poly.entity_id
_entity_poly.type
_entity_poly.pdbx_seq_one_letter_code
_entity_poly.pdbx_strand_id
1 'polypeptide(L)'
;MKHADFYIGLEFFGSAGFVWRCTDVGSRTITAIQLEDGRDASWYNGPPYAVAEIVFDEYDFASCSRNFEEDIEHAIYESDHSGHPGFPHEVVKKTLDEGFPNDATERYPNKPLLRLDRLRQDGELLHPYAARKSNDGWLIRLYMPFTEEFAEMPEIDFLQLAIATDDDVKRRSCRKS
;
A
#
# COMPACT_ATOMS: atom_id res chain seq x y z
N MET A 1 6.01 11.42 3.04
CA MET A 1 5.61 12.63 3.82
C MET A 1 4.73 12.24 5.00
N LYS A 2 4.56 13.10 6.02
CA LYS A 2 3.64 12.87 7.14
C LYS A 2 2.38 13.72 6.98
N HIS A 3 1.27 13.31 7.58
CA HIS A 3 -0.01 14.06 7.54
C HIS A 3 0.16 15.54 7.93
N ALA A 4 0.97 15.82 8.96
CA ALA A 4 1.23 17.17 9.45
C ALA A 4 2.02 18.07 8.47
N ASP A 5 2.62 17.50 7.42
CA ASP A 5 3.33 18.25 6.40
C ASP A 5 2.39 18.88 5.36
N PHE A 6 1.14 18.42 5.29
CA PHE A 6 0.18 18.86 4.28
C PHE A 6 -0.58 20.12 4.71
N TYR A 7 -0.80 21.00 3.73
CA TYR A 7 -1.64 22.19 3.84
C TYR A 7 -2.30 22.47 2.50
N ILE A 8 -3.45 23.15 2.51
CA ILE A 8 -4.18 23.49 1.28
C ILE A 8 -3.29 24.33 0.36
N GLY A 9 -3.19 23.91 -0.90
CA GLY A 9 -2.34 24.52 -1.93
C GLY A 9 -0.92 23.94 -2.01
N LEU A 10 -0.52 23.05 -1.10
CA LEU A 10 0.75 22.32 -1.22
C LEU A 10 0.75 21.46 -2.48
N GLU A 11 1.80 21.60 -3.28
CA GLU A 11 2.11 20.68 -4.37
C GLU A 11 3.12 19.62 -3.90
N PHE A 12 2.87 18.36 -4.26
CA PHE A 12 3.68 17.22 -3.86
C PHE A 12 3.69 16.14 -4.95
N PHE A 13 4.67 15.26 -4.91
CA PHE A 13 4.70 14.06 -5.73
C PHE A 13 4.02 12.92 -4.98
N GLY A 14 3.09 12.24 -5.65
CA GLY A 14 2.48 11.01 -5.16
C GLY A 14 3.14 9.77 -5.77
N SER A 15 2.50 8.62 -5.56
CA SER A 15 2.95 7.37 -6.17
C SER A 15 3.07 7.48 -7.70
N ALA A 16 4.05 6.76 -8.26
CA ALA A 16 4.41 6.81 -9.68
C ALA A 16 4.86 8.18 -10.23
N GLY A 17 5.22 9.13 -9.34
CA GLY A 17 5.82 10.41 -9.73
C GLY A 17 4.82 11.45 -10.26
N PHE A 18 3.52 11.22 -10.09
CA PHE A 18 2.50 12.21 -10.46
C PHE A 18 2.51 13.41 -9.51
N VAL A 19 2.30 14.60 -10.05
CA VAL A 19 2.20 15.83 -9.25
C VAL A 19 0.75 16.03 -8.80
N TRP A 20 0.59 16.36 -7.54
CA TRP A 20 -0.69 16.58 -6.88
C TRP A 20 -0.71 17.92 -6.18
N ARG A 21 -1.89 18.54 -6.07
CA ARG A 21 -2.12 19.73 -5.24
C ARG A 21 -3.16 19.42 -4.19
N CYS A 22 -2.80 19.58 -2.92
CA CYS A 22 -3.71 19.41 -1.79
C CYS A 22 -4.81 20.49 -1.83
N THR A 23 -6.07 20.07 -1.77
CA THR A 23 -7.25 20.95 -1.78
C THR A 23 -7.97 20.99 -0.45
N ASP A 24 -7.80 19.96 0.40
CA ASP A 24 -8.34 19.91 1.75
C ASP A 24 -7.47 19.05 2.69
N VAL A 25 -7.46 19.37 3.98
CA VAL A 25 -6.75 18.62 5.02
C VAL A 25 -7.72 18.23 6.11
N GLY A 26 -8.04 16.94 6.17
CA GLY A 26 -8.84 16.34 7.23
C GLY A 26 -8.02 16.07 8.49
N SER A 27 -8.59 15.29 9.42
CA SER A 27 -7.88 14.87 10.64
C SER A 27 -6.95 13.67 10.44
N ARG A 28 -7.16 12.91 9.36
CA ARG A 28 -6.46 11.65 9.05
C ARG A 28 -6.11 11.50 7.57
N THR A 29 -6.84 12.20 6.70
CA THR A 29 -6.75 12.11 5.25
C THR A 29 -6.56 13.50 4.67
N ILE A 30 -6.00 13.58 3.47
CA ILE A 30 -6.10 14.80 2.65
C ILE A 30 -6.93 14.52 1.40
N THR A 31 -7.39 15.59 0.77
CA THR A 31 -7.92 15.53 -0.59
C THR A 31 -7.00 16.31 -1.51
N ALA A 32 -6.78 15.80 -2.73
CA ALA A 32 -5.90 16.45 -3.70
C ALA A 32 -6.41 16.26 -5.14
N ILE A 33 -5.99 17.17 -6.01
CA ILE A 33 -6.19 17.09 -7.46
C ILE A 33 -4.86 16.80 -8.15
N GLN A 34 -4.88 15.97 -9.19
CA GLN A 34 -3.69 15.70 -9.99
C GLN A 34 -3.42 16.87 -10.95
N LEU A 35 -2.16 17.29 -11.02
CA LEU A 35 -1.67 18.28 -11.99
C LEU A 35 -1.05 17.53 -13.17
N GLU A 36 -1.76 17.50 -14.29
CA GLU A 36 -1.27 16.92 -15.54
C GLU A 36 -0.46 17.95 -16.33
N ASP A 37 0.66 17.50 -16.90
CA ASP A 37 1.49 18.33 -17.77
C ASP A 37 0.73 18.69 -19.07
N GLY A 38 0.89 19.94 -19.51
CA GLY A 38 0.23 20.47 -20.70
C GLY A 38 -1.28 20.76 -20.57
N ARG A 39 -1.90 20.53 -19.42
CA ARG A 39 -3.31 20.87 -19.18
C ARG A 39 -3.45 22.35 -18.77
N ASP A 40 -4.45 23.02 -19.33
CA ASP A 40 -4.71 24.44 -19.06
C ASP A 40 -5.05 24.70 -17.59
N ALA A 41 -4.52 25.79 -17.03
CA ALA A 41 -4.67 26.12 -15.60
C ALA A 41 -6.14 26.30 -15.17
N SER A 42 -7.05 26.65 -16.09
CA SER A 42 -8.46 26.81 -15.79
C SER A 42 -9.15 25.53 -15.31
N TRP A 43 -8.59 24.35 -15.61
CA TRP A 43 -9.07 23.06 -15.07
C TRP A 43 -8.93 22.94 -13.56
N TYR A 44 -8.00 23.71 -12.98
CA TYR A 44 -7.67 23.69 -11.56
C TYR A 44 -8.26 24.89 -10.81
N ASN A 45 -9.14 25.66 -11.45
CA ASN A 45 -9.92 26.70 -10.79
C ASN A 45 -11.10 26.05 -10.08
N GLY A 46 -11.14 26.17 -8.76
CA GLY A 46 -12.22 25.65 -7.94
C GLY A 46 -12.28 26.34 -6.58
N PRO A 47 -13.19 25.90 -5.69
CA PRO A 47 -14.20 24.86 -5.93
C PRO A 47 -15.42 25.34 -6.76
N PRO A 48 -16.13 24.42 -7.46
CA PRO A 48 -15.75 23.04 -7.73
C PRO A 48 -14.65 22.97 -8.81
N TYR A 49 -13.69 22.06 -8.65
CA TYR A 49 -12.64 21.83 -9.64
C TYR A 49 -13.21 21.08 -10.85
N ALA A 50 -12.64 21.30 -12.04
CA ALA A 50 -13.02 20.55 -13.25
C ALA A 50 -12.36 19.16 -13.33
N VAL A 51 -11.45 18.85 -12.40
CA VAL A 51 -10.78 17.56 -12.23
C VAL A 51 -11.27 16.86 -10.97
N ALA A 52 -11.11 15.53 -10.94
CA ALA A 52 -11.49 14.74 -9.78
C ALA A 52 -10.57 15.01 -8.59
N GLU A 53 -11.20 15.18 -7.44
CA GLU A 53 -10.55 15.19 -6.14
C GLU A 53 -10.40 13.74 -5.64
N ILE A 54 -9.18 13.38 -5.22
CA ILE A 54 -8.81 12.05 -4.74
C ILE A 54 -8.38 12.15 -3.28
N VAL A 55 -8.86 11.19 -2.48
CA VAL A 55 -8.50 11.07 -1.06
C VAL A 55 -7.18 10.31 -0.93
N PHE A 56 -6.29 10.86 -0.13
CA PHE A 56 -5.06 10.22 0.30
C PHE A 56 -5.18 9.93 1.80
N ASP A 57 -4.89 8.69 2.19
CA ASP A 57 -4.89 8.23 3.58
C ASP A 57 -3.47 8.01 4.12
N GLU A 58 -3.38 7.46 5.34
CA GLU A 58 -2.09 7.23 6.00
C GLU A 58 -1.13 6.30 5.21
N TYR A 59 -1.65 5.45 4.32
CA TYR A 59 -0.84 4.59 3.46
C TYR A 59 -0.28 5.35 2.27
N ASP A 60 -1.07 6.27 1.71
CA ASP A 60 -0.65 7.02 0.54
C ASP A 60 0.45 8.03 0.90
N PHE A 61 0.47 8.56 2.13
CA PHE A 61 1.45 9.56 2.56
C PHE A 61 2.90 9.06 2.55
N ALA A 62 3.13 7.77 2.81
CA ALA A 62 4.46 7.17 2.80
C ALA A 62 5.11 7.27 1.41
N SER A 63 4.32 7.13 0.35
CA SER A 63 4.76 7.29 -1.04
C SER A 63 4.69 8.74 -1.56
N CYS A 64 4.46 9.71 -0.69
CA CYS A 64 4.45 11.12 -1.06
C CYS A 64 5.80 11.79 -0.73
N SER A 65 6.27 12.67 -1.60
CA SER A 65 7.52 13.43 -1.44
C SER A 65 7.37 14.87 -1.92
N ARG A 66 8.20 15.80 -1.42
CA ARG A 66 8.14 17.21 -1.86
C ARG A 66 8.90 17.44 -3.16
N ASN A 67 9.91 16.62 -3.41
CA ASN A 67 10.77 16.66 -4.58
C ASN A 67 11.34 15.26 -4.84
N PHE A 68 11.96 15.13 -6.00
CA PHE A 68 12.53 13.88 -6.48
C PHE A 68 13.72 13.43 -5.63
N GLU A 69 14.52 14.36 -5.10
CA GLU A 69 15.66 14.03 -4.25
C GLU A 69 15.23 13.36 -2.94
N GLU A 70 14.21 13.91 -2.26
CA GLU A 70 13.62 13.32 -1.05
C GLU A 70 13.06 11.91 -1.31
N ASP A 71 12.44 11.69 -2.47
CA ASP A 71 11.93 10.38 -2.88
C ASP A 71 13.06 9.35 -3.01
N ILE A 72 14.14 9.71 -3.69
CA ILE A 72 15.32 8.85 -3.83
C ILE A 72 15.94 8.55 -2.47
N GLU A 73 16.15 9.57 -1.64
CA GLU A 73 16.74 9.41 -0.32
C GLU A 73 15.90 8.48 0.56
N HIS A 74 14.57 8.62 0.52
CA HIS A 74 13.65 7.76 1.25
C HIS A 74 13.72 6.31 0.76
N ALA A 75 13.68 6.09 -0.55
CA ALA A 75 13.76 4.75 -1.14
C ALA A 75 15.08 4.04 -0.80
N ILE A 76 16.21 4.76 -0.82
CA ILE A 76 17.51 4.22 -0.39
C ILE A 76 17.47 3.87 1.10
N TYR A 77 16.98 4.78 1.94
CA TYR A 77 16.87 4.54 3.37
C TYR A 77 16.00 3.31 3.68
N GLU A 78 14.84 3.17 3.05
CA GLU A 78 13.96 2.01 3.24
C GLU A 78 14.60 0.70 2.75
N SER A 79 15.28 0.72 1.61
CA SER A 79 16.02 -0.44 1.12
C SER A 79 17.08 -0.90 2.13
N ASP A 80 17.78 0.03 2.76
CA ASP A 80 18.85 -0.27 3.72
C ASP A 80 18.33 -0.67 5.11
N HIS A 81 17.11 -0.25 5.50
CA HIS A 81 16.64 -0.32 6.89
C HIS A 81 15.29 -1.04 7.11
N SER A 82 14.58 -1.46 6.06
CA SER A 82 13.26 -2.10 6.22
C SER A 82 13.34 -3.45 6.94
N GLY A 83 14.45 -4.19 6.77
CA GLY A 83 14.60 -5.56 7.27
C GLY A 83 13.75 -6.60 6.52
N HIS A 84 12.96 -6.19 5.53
CA HIS A 84 12.14 -7.06 4.70
C HIS A 84 13.03 -7.76 3.65
N PRO A 85 12.91 -9.08 3.42
CA PRO A 85 13.76 -9.82 2.48
C PRO A 85 13.43 -9.57 1.00
N GLY A 86 12.53 -8.62 0.72
CA GLY A 86 11.95 -8.39 -0.59
C GLY A 86 11.06 -9.55 -1.06
N PHE A 87 10.74 -9.54 -2.36
CA PHE A 87 9.98 -10.60 -3.02
C PHE A 87 10.77 -11.15 -4.21
N PRO A 88 11.02 -12.47 -4.27
CA PRO A 88 11.63 -13.08 -5.46
C PRO A 88 10.76 -12.86 -6.70
N HIS A 89 11.39 -12.72 -7.87
CA HIS A 89 10.69 -12.51 -9.15
C HIS A 89 9.58 -13.56 -9.41
N GLU A 90 9.85 -14.83 -9.15
CA GLU A 90 8.86 -15.91 -9.37
C GLU A 90 7.65 -15.77 -8.44
N VAL A 91 7.86 -15.26 -7.23
CA VAL A 91 6.78 -14.98 -6.29
C VAL A 91 5.95 -13.82 -6.82
N VAL A 92 6.57 -12.72 -7.25
CA VAL A 92 5.87 -11.57 -7.84
C VAL A 92 5.03 -11.98 -9.05
N LYS A 93 5.58 -12.83 -9.92
CA LYS A 93 4.84 -13.34 -11.07
C LYS A 93 3.59 -14.13 -10.64
N LYS A 94 3.76 -15.05 -9.68
CA LYS A 94 2.64 -15.83 -9.14
C LYS A 94 1.58 -14.95 -8.47
N THR A 95 1.98 -13.97 -7.67
CA THR A 95 1.02 -13.09 -6.98
C THR A 95 0.21 -12.24 -7.96
N LEU A 96 0.83 -11.79 -9.06
CA LEU A 96 0.13 -11.08 -10.14
C LEU A 96 -0.88 -11.99 -10.85
N ASP A 97 -0.48 -13.20 -11.23
CA ASP A 97 -1.36 -14.16 -11.91
C ASP A 97 -2.58 -14.54 -11.05
N GLU A 98 -2.39 -14.67 -9.73
CA GLU A 98 -3.44 -15.06 -8.79
C GLU A 98 -4.29 -13.89 -8.27
N GLY A 99 -3.73 -12.68 -8.20
CA GLY A 99 -4.42 -11.48 -7.67
C GLY A 99 -5.44 -10.88 -8.63
N PHE A 100 -5.32 -11.19 -9.92
CA PHE A 100 -6.19 -10.65 -10.98
C PHE A 100 -6.87 -11.76 -11.78
N PRO A 101 -7.84 -12.49 -11.17
CA PRO A 101 -8.56 -13.52 -11.89
C PRO A 101 -9.35 -12.94 -13.07
N ASN A 102 -9.39 -13.70 -14.16
CA ASN A 102 -10.13 -13.35 -15.38
C ASN A 102 -11.63 -13.28 -15.13
N ASP A 103 -12.16 -14.17 -14.27
CA ASP A 103 -13.56 -14.16 -13.88
C ASP A 103 -13.82 -13.09 -12.81
N ALA A 104 -14.72 -12.15 -13.11
CA ALA A 104 -15.11 -11.10 -12.19
C ALA A 104 -15.79 -11.63 -10.91
N THR A 105 -16.43 -12.81 -10.96
CA THR A 105 -17.10 -13.43 -9.81
C THR A 105 -16.12 -14.05 -8.81
N GLU A 106 -14.87 -14.27 -9.23
CA GLU A 106 -13.76 -14.74 -8.40
C GLU A 106 -12.94 -13.59 -7.81
N ARG A 107 -13.21 -12.33 -8.22
CA ARG A 107 -12.49 -11.17 -7.70
C ARG A 107 -12.87 -10.92 -6.25
N TYR A 108 -11.85 -10.84 -5.42
CA TYR A 108 -12.00 -10.52 -4.02
C TYR A 108 -12.51 -9.07 -3.83
N PRO A 109 -13.63 -8.88 -3.11
CA PRO A 109 -14.23 -7.55 -2.97
C PRO A 109 -13.47 -6.66 -1.97
N ASN A 110 -12.84 -7.22 -0.95
CA ASN A 110 -12.29 -6.47 0.18
C ASN A 110 -10.80 -6.14 0.01
N LYS A 111 -10.44 -5.55 -1.14
CA LYS A 111 -9.04 -5.25 -1.51
C LYS A 111 -8.20 -4.54 -0.43
N PRO A 112 -8.73 -3.59 0.38
CA PRO A 112 -7.94 -2.96 1.44
C PRO A 112 -7.34 -3.95 2.44
N LEU A 113 -7.95 -5.12 2.63
CA LEU A 113 -7.42 -6.17 3.52
C LEU A 113 -6.08 -6.73 3.03
N LEU A 114 -5.83 -6.70 1.71
CA LEU A 114 -4.59 -7.20 1.10
C LEU A 114 -3.44 -6.19 1.17
N ARG A 115 -3.63 -5.00 1.75
CA ARG A 115 -2.58 -3.96 1.84
C ARG A 115 -1.64 -4.14 3.02
N LEU A 116 -2.04 -4.92 4.01
CA LEU A 116 -1.40 -4.95 5.32
C LEU A 116 -0.92 -6.35 5.65
N ASP A 117 0.38 -6.45 5.87
CA ASP A 117 0.96 -7.65 6.46
C ASP A 117 0.43 -7.85 7.87
N ARG A 118 0.27 -9.11 8.26
CA ARG A 118 -0.18 -9.47 9.60
C ARG A 118 0.80 -10.37 10.30
N LEU A 119 0.82 -10.27 11.62
CA LEU A 119 1.72 -11.02 12.48
C LEU A 119 1.02 -12.27 13.01
N ARG A 120 1.62 -13.43 12.76
CA ARG A 120 1.20 -14.70 13.36
C ARG A 120 1.73 -14.81 14.80
N GLN A 121 1.12 -15.66 15.62
CA GLN A 121 1.47 -15.81 17.05
C GLN A 121 2.93 -16.19 17.31
N ASP A 122 3.58 -16.90 16.40
CA ASP A 122 5.00 -17.25 16.45
C ASP A 122 5.93 -16.09 16.04
N GLY A 123 5.36 -14.96 15.59
CA GLY A 123 6.06 -13.80 15.08
C GLY A 123 6.41 -13.89 13.61
N GLU A 124 5.84 -14.85 12.86
CA GLU A 124 5.99 -14.90 11.41
C GLU A 124 5.17 -13.81 10.72
N LEU A 125 5.72 -13.26 9.63
CA LEU A 125 5.07 -12.23 8.82
C LEU A 125 4.23 -12.89 7.73
N LEU A 126 2.95 -12.53 7.66
CA LEU A 126 2.01 -13.01 6.66
C LEU A 126 1.68 -11.88 5.69
N HIS A 127 2.18 -11.97 4.46
CA HIS A 127 1.88 -11.04 3.38
C HIS A 127 0.66 -11.50 2.58
N PRO A 128 -0.50 -10.82 2.68
CA PRO A 128 -1.67 -11.17 1.89
C PRO A 128 -1.52 -10.65 0.45
N TYR A 129 -1.61 -11.54 -0.53
CA TYR A 129 -1.41 -11.15 -1.93
C TYR A 129 -2.63 -11.39 -2.83
N ALA A 130 -3.51 -12.31 -2.45
CA ALA A 130 -4.74 -12.62 -3.17
C ALA A 130 -5.76 -13.25 -2.23
N ALA A 131 -6.96 -13.51 -2.74
CA ALA A 131 -7.91 -14.38 -2.07
C ALA A 131 -8.64 -15.23 -3.10
N ARG A 132 -9.05 -16.43 -2.71
CA ARG A 132 -9.90 -17.29 -3.53
C ARG A 132 -11.21 -17.56 -2.83
N LYS A 133 -12.26 -17.76 -3.63
CA LYS A 133 -13.56 -18.14 -3.14
C LYS A 133 -13.54 -19.59 -2.66
N SER A 134 -14.23 -19.85 -1.56
CA SER A 134 -14.48 -21.16 -0.96
C SER A 134 -15.98 -21.33 -0.71
N ASN A 135 -16.42 -22.54 -0.33
CA ASN A 135 -17.82 -22.80 0.03
C ASN A 135 -18.26 -21.98 1.25
N ASP A 136 -17.34 -21.74 2.19
CA ASP A 136 -17.60 -21.09 3.47
C ASP A 136 -17.17 -19.61 3.50
N GLY A 137 -16.90 -18.99 2.34
CA GLY A 137 -16.48 -17.59 2.23
C GLY A 137 -15.18 -17.41 1.44
N TRP A 138 -14.28 -16.56 1.94
CA TRP A 138 -13.00 -16.26 1.30
C TRP A 138 -11.83 -16.88 2.06
N LEU A 139 -10.89 -17.46 1.31
CA LEU A 139 -9.58 -17.87 1.79
C LEU A 139 -8.56 -16.86 1.30
N ILE A 140 -7.85 -16.23 2.23
CA ILE A 140 -6.77 -15.30 1.94
C ILE A 140 -5.52 -16.12 1.62
N ARG A 141 -4.89 -15.81 0.49
CA ARG A 141 -3.62 -16.39 0.08
C ARG A 141 -2.49 -15.52 0.61
N LEU A 142 -1.57 -16.19 1.29
CA LEU A 142 -0.51 -15.58 2.05
C LEU A 142 0.83 -16.06 1.52
N TYR A 143 1.80 -15.16 1.50
CA TYR A 143 3.20 -15.46 1.33
C TYR A 143 3.94 -15.08 2.61
N MET A 144 4.89 -15.90 3.05
CA MET A 144 5.74 -15.63 4.21
C MET A 144 7.12 -15.24 3.71
N PRO A 145 7.48 -13.93 3.70
CA PRO A 145 8.70 -13.46 3.04
C PRO A 145 10.00 -14.07 3.60
N PHE A 146 10.02 -14.44 4.88
CA PHE A 146 11.22 -14.95 5.54
C PHE A 146 11.42 -16.48 5.40
N THR A 147 10.34 -17.24 5.19
CA THR A 147 10.40 -18.69 4.96
C THR A 147 10.22 -19.07 3.50
N GLU A 148 9.80 -18.10 2.67
CA GLU A 148 9.43 -18.26 1.26
C GLU A 148 8.28 -19.27 1.04
N GLU A 149 7.44 -19.47 2.06
CA GLU A 149 6.33 -20.40 2.02
C GLU A 149 5.01 -19.71 1.63
N PHE A 150 4.10 -20.49 1.05
CA PHE A 150 2.73 -20.07 0.78
C PHE A 150 1.76 -20.74 1.75
N ALA A 151 0.74 -20.00 2.16
CA ALA A 151 -0.34 -20.53 2.98
C ALA A 151 -1.69 -19.97 2.53
N GLU A 152 -2.76 -20.61 2.97
CA GLU A 152 -4.12 -20.08 2.88
C GLU A 152 -4.76 -20.11 4.26
N MET A 153 -5.58 -19.11 4.57
CA MET A 153 -6.41 -19.14 5.78
C MET A 153 -7.76 -18.43 5.58
N PRO A 154 -8.78 -18.75 6.38
CA PRO A 154 -10.06 -18.03 6.34
C PRO A 154 -9.89 -16.52 6.54
N GLU A 155 -10.63 -15.72 5.78
CA GLU A 155 -10.67 -14.26 5.91
C GLU A 155 -10.96 -13.82 7.35
N ILE A 156 -11.88 -14.51 8.02
CA ILE A 156 -12.25 -14.18 9.40
C ILE A 156 -11.08 -14.41 10.38
N ASP A 157 -10.29 -15.45 10.17
CA ASP A 157 -9.13 -15.76 11.02
C ASP A 157 -8.00 -14.77 10.76
N PHE A 158 -7.77 -14.43 9.49
CA PHE A 158 -6.79 -13.41 9.10
C PHE A 158 -7.12 -12.05 9.74
N LEU A 159 -8.40 -11.66 9.75
CA LEU A 159 -8.87 -10.42 10.37
C LEU A 159 -8.58 -10.31 11.87
N GLN A 160 -8.44 -11.43 12.59
CA GLN A 160 -8.12 -11.44 14.02
C GLN A 160 -6.63 -11.26 14.32
N LEU A 161 -5.75 -11.42 13.33
CA LEU A 161 -4.31 -11.26 13.53
C LEU A 161 -3.94 -9.78 13.67
N ALA A 162 -2.90 -9.50 14.45
CA ALA A 162 -2.38 -8.13 14.58
C ALA A 162 -1.81 -7.65 13.25
N ILE A 163 -1.98 -6.37 12.93
CA ILE A 163 -1.29 -5.72 11.81
C ILE A 163 0.20 -5.66 12.16
N ALA A 164 1.06 -6.07 11.24
CA ALA A 164 2.50 -6.01 11.43
C ALA A 164 3.00 -4.56 11.39
N THR A 165 3.95 -4.26 12.26
CA THR A 165 4.67 -2.98 12.32
C THR A 165 6.09 -3.14 11.79
N ASP A 166 6.76 -2.04 11.43
CA ASP A 166 8.17 -2.04 11.03
C ASP A 166 9.08 -2.70 12.09
N ASP A 167 8.75 -2.52 13.37
CA ASP A 167 9.48 -3.16 14.47
C ASP A 167 9.30 -4.68 14.47
N ASP A 168 8.12 -5.18 14.07
CA ASP A 168 7.88 -6.62 13.92
C ASP A 168 8.71 -7.20 12.76
N VAL A 169 8.74 -6.50 11.62
CA VAL A 169 9.54 -6.88 10.45
C VAL A 169 11.04 -6.95 10.82
N LYS A 170 11.55 -5.90 11.47
CA LYS A 170 12.95 -5.86 11.95
C LYS A 170 13.23 -6.97 12.96
N ARG A 171 12.33 -7.20 13.93
CA ARG A 171 12.47 -8.29 14.91
C ARG A 171 12.49 -9.66 14.26
N ARG A 172 11.68 -9.88 13.22
CA ARG A 172 11.67 -11.14 12.46
C ARG A 172 12.93 -11.33 11.62
N SER A 173 13.45 -10.26 11.03
CA SER A 173 14.70 -10.25 10.27
C SER A 173 15.93 -10.63 11.11
N CYS A 174 15.97 -10.21 12.37
CA CYS A 174 17.06 -10.57 13.28
C CYS A 174 17.01 -12.02 13.81
N ARG A 175 15.90 -12.75 13.62
CA ARG A 175 15.81 -14.17 14.02
C ARG A 175 16.48 -15.04 12.97
N LYS A 176 17.50 -15.81 13.38
CA LYS A 176 18.13 -16.80 12.49
C LYS A 176 17.10 -17.85 12.05
N SER A 177 17.02 -18.12 10.75
CA SER A 177 16.27 -19.23 10.16
C SER A 177 16.71 -20.59 10.70
#